data_AF-A0A9E3ARR0-F1
#
_entry.id   AF-A0A9E3ARR0-F1
#
_cell.length_a   1.000
_cell.length_b   1.000
_cell.length_c   1.000
_cell.angle_alpha   90.00
_cell.angle_beta   90.00
_cell.angle_gamma   90.00
#
_symmetry.space_group_name_H-M   'P 1'
#
loop_
_entity.id
_entity.type
_entity.pdbx_description
1 polymer ?
#
loop_
_entity_poly.entity_id
_entity_poly.type
_entity_poly.pdbx_seq_one_letter_code
_entity_poly.pdbx_strand_id
1 'polypeptide(L)'
;ETLATAPVPLDHAACAKLGETGAELAAHAVAAWQAALESGERHGFRNAQVSVIAPTGTIGLVMDCDTTGIEPDFALVKFKKLAGGGYFKIINRAVPDALAALGYRTSEIAEIEAYAVGHGSLRQAPAINHATLSAKGFSDEKLAALEKALPSAFDIKFVFNKWTLGAEFLHENLEVPLALLDDPSFDLLTHLGFSKAEIEAANTHVCGAMTLEGAPHLRKDHYPVFDCANPCGRIGRRYLSVESHIRMMAAAQPFISGAISKTINMPNDATVEECKEAYLLSWRLGLKANALYRDGSKLSQPLNASLVADEEEEEEGLEALLAQPAAARASALAEKIVERVIIEKKVREREKLPDRRKGYTQKAVVGGHKVYLRTGEYGDGRLGEIFIDMHKEGAAFRSLMNNFAIAISLGLQYGVPLDEYVDAFTFTRFEPAGFVQGNDAIKNATSILDYVFRELAISYLDRADLAHVDPSDIGNDVLGGGVAQGKLTTSDEAPPSPPPASAFVSKGLTRGRGERMMQVPSATTGEGRGPHLYAIEGANALKSGFAEPQAQYEAAAEEQGALALDTPLPHSGEAMGKPEAVKRAEAKAKGYVGEACPECANFTLVRNGTCLKCETCGATTGCS
;
A
#
# COMPACT_ATOMS: atom_id res chain seq x y z
N GLU A 1 -37.42 -19.30 -19.19
CA GLU A 1 -36.23 -19.98 -18.65
C GLU A 1 -36.19 -19.82 -17.14
N THR A 2 -35.82 -20.85 -16.39
CA THR A 2 -35.70 -20.78 -14.93
C THR A 2 -34.29 -20.34 -14.57
N LEU A 3 -34.12 -19.08 -14.12
CA LEU A 3 -32.82 -18.58 -13.68
C LEU A 3 -32.44 -19.20 -12.33
N ALA A 4 -31.17 -19.57 -12.16
CA ALA A 4 -30.63 -20.07 -10.89
C ALA A 4 -30.64 -19.01 -9.78
N THR A 5 -30.44 -17.74 -10.16
CA THR A 5 -30.59 -16.58 -9.29
C THR A 5 -31.48 -15.56 -10.00
N ALA A 6 -32.59 -15.19 -9.37
CA ALA A 6 -33.45 -14.14 -9.89
C ALA A 6 -32.83 -12.75 -9.62
N PRO A 7 -32.86 -11.82 -10.58
CA PRO A 7 -32.48 -10.43 -10.33
C PRO A 7 -33.44 -9.77 -9.33
N VAL A 8 -32.96 -8.73 -8.64
CA VAL A 8 -33.79 -7.96 -7.71
C VAL A 8 -34.95 -7.30 -8.45
N PRO A 9 -36.22 -7.54 -8.10
CA PRO A 9 -37.35 -6.92 -8.78
C PRO A 9 -37.50 -5.44 -8.39
N LEU A 10 -38.21 -4.68 -9.23
CA LEU A 10 -38.67 -3.34 -8.86
C LEU A 10 -39.62 -3.43 -7.66
N ASP A 11 -39.31 -2.71 -6.59
CA ASP A 11 -40.17 -2.67 -5.39
C ASP A 11 -41.32 -1.66 -5.57
N HIS A 12 -42.42 -2.15 -6.15
CA HIS A 12 -43.64 -1.36 -6.33
C HIS A 12 -44.22 -0.81 -5.02
N ALA A 13 -44.04 -1.52 -3.90
CA ALA A 13 -44.55 -1.06 -2.61
C ALA A 13 -43.71 0.11 -2.08
N ALA A 14 -42.39 0.08 -2.27
CA ALA A 14 -41.53 1.22 -1.98
C ALA A 14 -41.86 2.44 -2.86
N CYS A 15 -42.09 2.24 -4.16
CA CYS A 15 -42.51 3.31 -5.05
C CYS A 15 -43.84 3.96 -4.61
N ALA A 16 -44.83 3.16 -4.20
CA ALA A 16 -46.10 3.69 -3.72
C ALA A 16 -45.97 4.54 -2.44
N LYS A 17 -44.98 4.26 -1.59
CA LYS A 17 -44.71 5.08 -0.38
C LYS A 17 -44.19 6.49 -0.71
N LEU A 18 -43.68 6.72 -1.93
CA LEU A 18 -43.27 8.04 -2.41
C LEU A 18 -44.46 8.90 -2.87
N GLY A 19 -45.70 8.42 -2.69
CA GLY A 19 -46.92 9.11 -3.08
C GLY A 19 -47.34 8.80 -4.52
N GLU A 20 -48.24 9.62 -5.06
CA GLU A 20 -48.84 9.43 -6.40
C GLU A 20 -47.77 9.36 -7.50
N THR A 21 -46.81 10.28 -7.48
CA THR A 21 -45.71 10.31 -8.45
C THR A 21 -44.88 9.02 -8.45
N GLY A 22 -44.63 8.43 -7.28
CA GLY A 22 -43.90 7.16 -7.19
C GLY A 22 -44.68 5.98 -7.78
N ALA A 23 -45.98 5.92 -7.54
CA ALA A 23 -46.85 4.91 -8.13
C ALA A 23 -46.92 5.05 -9.66
N GLU A 24 -47.03 6.28 -10.17
CA GLU A 24 -47.00 6.57 -11.62
C GLU A 24 -45.68 6.14 -12.26
N LEU A 25 -44.54 6.46 -11.63
CA LEU A 25 -43.21 6.03 -12.12
C LEU A 25 -43.11 4.51 -12.24
N ALA A 26 -43.62 3.77 -11.26
CA ALA A 26 -43.62 2.31 -11.30
C ALA A 26 -44.53 1.75 -12.42
N ALA A 27 -45.70 2.35 -12.64
CA ALA A 27 -46.58 1.98 -13.74
C ALA A 27 -45.94 2.26 -15.11
N HIS A 28 -45.29 3.41 -15.27
CA HIS A 28 -44.56 3.76 -16.49
C HIS A 28 -43.38 2.83 -16.76
N ALA A 29 -42.64 2.40 -15.73
CA ALA A 29 -41.56 1.44 -15.88
C ALA A 29 -42.08 0.11 -16.45
N VAL A 30 -43.21 -0.40 -15.95
CA VAL A 30 -43.84 -1.62 -16.49
C VAL A 30 -44.28 -1.43 -17.93
N ALA A 31 -44.97 -0.34 -18.23
CA ALA A 31 -45.46 -0.04 -19.57
C ALA A 31 -44.32 0.07 -20.60
N ALA A 32 -43.18 0.66 -20.22
CA ALA A 32 -42.01 0.78 -21.09
C ALA A 32 -41.44 -0.58 -21.50
N TRP A 33 -41.30 -1.52 -20.55
CA TRP A 33 -40.80 -2.86 -20.85
C TRP A 33 -41.82 -3.73 -21.60
N GLN A 34 -43.11 -3.58 -21.33
CA GLN A 34 -44.17 -4.23 -22.12
C GLN A 34 -44.12 -3.76 -23.58
N ALA A 35 -44.04 -2.44 -23.81
CA ALA A 35 -43.93 -1.89 -25.15
C ALA A 35 -42.65 -2.37 -25.87
N ALA A 36 -41.52 -2.45 -25.16
CA ALA A 36 -40.27 -2.97 -25.71
C ALA A 36 -40.38 -4.44 -26.11
N LEU A 37 -41.01 -5.27 -25.27
CA LEU A 37 -41.24 -6.69 -25.56
C LEU A 37 -42.18 -6.86 -26.76
N GLU A 38 -43.35 -6.22 -26.74
CA GLU A 38 -44.34 -6.32 -27.81
C GLU A 38 -43.79 -5.85 -29.16
N SER A 39 -43.00 -4.77 -29.17
CA SER A 39 -42.35 -4.26 -30.38
C SER A 39 -41.28 -5.23 -30.87
N GLY A 40 -40.50 -5.80 -29.95
CA GLY A 40 -39.45 -6.77 -30.26
C GLY A 40 -39.99 -8.09 -30.80
N GLU A 41 -41.13 -8.57 -30.30
CA GLU A 41 -41.81 -9.76 -30.83
C GLU A 41 -42.35 -9.54 -32.24
N ARG A 42 -42.82 -8.32 -32.55
CA ARG A 42 -43.36 -7.97 -33.88
C ARG A 42 -42.29 -7.72 -34.93
N HIS A 43 -41.18 -7.08 -34.55
CA HIS A 43 -40.20 -6.54 -35.49
C HIS A 43 -38.81 -7.18 -35.38
N GLY A 44 -38.58 -7.99 -34.34
CA GLY A 44 -37.26 -8.50 -33.96
C GLY A 44 -36.42 -7.46 -33.22
N PHE A 45 -35.34 -7.94 -32.59
CA PHE A 45 -34.35 -7.08 -31.93
C PHE A 45 -33.10 -6.95 -32.81
N ARG A 46 -32.67 -5.72 -33.10
CA ARG A 46 -31.43 -5.47 -33.87
C ARG A 46 -30.17 -5.72 -33.04
N ASN A 47 -30.22 -5.39 -31.76
CA ASN A 47 -29.09 -5.45 -30.83
C ASN A 47 -29.38 -6.49 -29.76
N ALA A 48 -28.46 -7.44 -29.55
CA ALA A 48 -28.57 -8.45 -28.50
C ALA A 48 -28.42 -7.85 -27.09
N GLN A 49 -27.77 -6.69 -26.99
CA GLN A 49 -27.57 -5.92 -25.76
C GLN A 49 -27.63 -4.42 -26.11
N VAL A 50 -28.31 -3.63 -25.28
CA VAL A 50 -28.63 -2.22 -25.57
C VAL A 50 -28.06 -1.25 -24.54
N SER A 51 -27.69 -1.72 -23.36
CA SER A 51 -27.29 -0.88 -22.23
C SER A 51 -26.17 -1.52 -21.40
N VAL A 52 -25.29 -0.68 -20.87
CA VAL A 52 -24.20 -1.03 -19.94
C VAL A 52 -23.83 0.24 -19.18
N ILE A 53 -23.42 0.13 -17.92
CA ILE A 53 -22.79 1.26 -17.20
C ILE A 53 -21.29 1.05 -17.25
N ALA A 54 -20.62 1.84 -18.09
CA ALA A 54 -19.18 1.84 -18.26
C ALA A 54 -18.49 2.72 -17.20
N PRO A 55 -17.19 2.52 -16.92
CA PRO A 55 -16.43 3.46 -16.10
C PRO A 55 -16.32 4.79 -16.84
N THR A 56 -16.62 5.89 -16.15
CA THR A 56 -16.68 7.23 -16.75
C THR A 56 -15.68 8.20 -16.14
N GLY A 57 -14.62 7.73 -15.47
CA GLY A 57 -13.64 8.59 -14.78
C GLY A 57 -13.16 9.78 -15.61
N THR A 58 -12.52 9.53 -16.76
CA THR A 58 -11.97 10.61 -17.60
C THR A 58 -13.05 11.51 -18.19
N ILE A 59 -14.14 10.95 -18.71
CA ILE A 59 -15.20 11.75 -19.35
C ILE A 59 -16.02 12.53 -18.33
N GLY A 60 -16.28 11.97 -17.15
CA GLY A 60 -16.99 12.63 -16.06
C GLY A 60 -16.23 13.84 -15.55
N LEU A 61 -14.90 13.72 -15.41
CA LEU A 61 -14.04 14.86 -15.07
C LEU A 61 -14.07 15.94 -16.15
N VAL A 62 -14.05 15.57 -17.44
CA VAL A 62 -14.16 16.53 -18.57
C VAL A 62 -15.52 17.21 -18.61
N MET A 63 -16.58 16.50 -18.25
CA MET A 63 -17.96 17.01 -18.21
C MET A 63 -18.31 17.73 -16.90
N ASP A 64 -17.35 17.87 -15.98
CA ASP A 64 -17.55 18.49 -14.66
C ASP A 64 -18.68 17.81 -13.86
N CYS A 65 -18.81 16.48 -14.00
CA CYS A 65 -19.74 15.69 -13.22
C CYS A 65 -19.18 15.46 -11.81
N ASP A 66 -19.99 15.71 -10.79
CA ASP A 66 -19.60 15.44 -9.40
C ASP A 66 -19.35 13.93 -9.18
N THR A 67 -20.15 13.05 -9.81
CA THR A 67 -20.04 11.59 -9.68
C THR A 67 -19.75 10.90 -11.01
N THR A 68 -19.08 9.75 -10.96
CA THR A 68 -18.71 8.93 -12.13
C THR A 68 -19.65 7.74 -12.29
N GLY A 69 -20.60 7.84 -13.23
CA GLY A 69 -21.54 6.75 -13.53
C GLY A 69 -22.60 6.59 -12.44
N ILE A 70 -22.60 5.44 -11.75
CA ILE A 70 -23.47 5.17 -10.59
C ILE A 70 -22.66 5.14 -9.27
N GLU A 71 -21.45 5.69 -9.30
CA GLU A 71 -20.62 5.79 -8.10
C GLU A 71 -21.13 6.89 -7.17
N PRO A 72 -21.14 6.67 -5.84
CA PRO A 72 -21.28 7.78 -4.91
C PRO A 72 -20.09 8.71 -5.08
N ASP A 73 -20.25 9.96 -4.64
CA ASP A 73 -19.15 10.89 -4.73
C ASP A 73 -17.95 10.40 -3.91
N PHE A 74 -16.76 10.63 -4.44
CA PHE A 74 -15.51 10.19 -3.83
C PHE A 74 -15.16 11.05 -2.61
N ALA A 75 -15.33 12.37 -2.73
CA ALA A 75 -15.06 13.34 -1.66
C ALA A 75 -15.91 14.60 -1.84
N LEU A 76 -16.30 15.22 -0.72
CA LEU A 76 -17.12 16.43 -0.71
C LEU A 76 -16.38 17.68 -1.22
N VAL A 77 -15.06 17.72 -1.04
CA VAL A 77 -14.19 18.80 -1.52
C VAL A 77 -13.09 18.19 -2.38
N LYS A 78 -12.92 18.73 -3.58
CA LYS A 78 -11.98 18.25 -4.60
C LYS A 78 -10.97 19.35 -4.94
N PHE A 79 -9.79 18.94 -5.38
CA PHE A 79 -8.72 19.86 -5.78
C PHE A 79 -8.51 19.82 -7.28
N LYS A 80 -8.52 21.00 -7.90
CA LYS A 80 -8.24 21.16 -9.33
C LYS A 80 -6.89 21.83 -9.50
N LYS A 81 -5.94 21.14 -10.13
CA LYS A 81 -4.66 21.71 -10.53
C LYS A 81 -4.87 22.74 -11.63
N LEU A 82 -4.31 23.93 -11.46
CA LEU A 82 -4.38 25.00 -12.45
C LEU A 82 -3.22 24.90 -13.45
N ALA A 83 -3.45 25.28 -14.70
CA ALA A 83 -2.43 25.23 -15.75
C ALA A 83 -1.20 26.12 -15.46
N GLY A 84 -1.36 27.15 -14.62
CA GLY A 84 -0.28 28.04 -14.19
C GLY A 84 0.41 27.62 -12.88
N GLY A 85 0.16 26.39 -12.40
CA GLY A 85 0.61 25.92 -11.09
C GLY A 85 -0.36 26.27 -9.96
N GLY A 86 -0.29 25.51 -8.87
CA GLY A 86 -1.20 25.62 -7.73
C GLY A 86 -2.52 24.88 -7.90
N TYR A 87 -3.33 24.88 -6.84
CA TYR A 87 -4.57 24.11 -6.74
C TYR A 87 -5.73 25.01 -6.33
N PHE A 88 -6.92 24.66 -6.80
CA PHE A 88 -8.18 25.31 -6.47
C PHE A 88 -9.14 24.30 -5.84
N LYS A 89 -9.73 24.65 -4.69
CA LYS A 89 -10.70 23.82 -3.99
C LYS A 89 -12.09 24.01 -4.57
N ILE A 90 -12.78 22.91 -4.83
CA ILE A 90 -14.15 22.88 -5.36
C ILE A 90 -14.98 22.01 -4.42
N ILE A 91 -16.02 22.58 -3.82
CA ILE A 91 -17.02 21.79 -3.11
C ILE A 91 -17.97 21.15 -4.12
N ASN A 92 -18.42 19.93 -3.82
CA ASN A 92 -19.51 19.28 -4.54
C ASN A 92 -20.71 20.23 -4.61
N ARG A 93 -21.16 20.52 -5.84
CA ARG A 93 -22.18 21.54 -6.11
C ARG A 93 -23.57 21.11 -5.64
N ALA A 94 -23.80 19.82 -5.46
CA ALA A 94 -25.03 19.28 -4.91
C ALA A 94 -25.16 19.51 -3.39
N VAL A 95 -24.08 19.86 -2.68
CA VAL A 95 -24.13 20.13 -1.23
C VAL A 95 -25.08 21.30 -0.90
N PRO A 96 -24.91 22.52 -1.46
CA PRO A 96 -25.84 23.63 -1.23
C PRO A 96 -27.28 23.28 -1.59
N ASP A 97 -27.50 22.62 -2.73
CA ASP A 97 -28.83 22.27 -3.20
C ASP A 97 -29.52 21.26 -2.28
N ALA A 98 -28.77 20.26 -1.79
CA ALA A 98 -29.25 19.29 -0.82
C ALA A 98 -29.57 19.96 0.53
N LEU A 99 -28.72 20.88 1.01
CA LEU A 99 -28.99 21.62 2.23
C LEU A 99 -30.23 22.53 2.10
N ALA A 100 -30.41 23.18 0.96
CA ALA A 100 -31.62 23.96 0.69
C ALA A 100 -32.88 23.07 0.71
N ALA A 101 -32.83 21.89 0.07
CA ALA A 101 -33.91 20.91 0.08
C ALA A 101 -34.21 20.37 1.49
N LEU A 102 -33.19 20.27 2.34
CA LEU A 102 -33.29 19.87 3.75
C LEU A 102 -33.76 21.01 4.68
N GLY A 103 -34.01 22.20 4.14
CA GLY A 103 -34.60 23.35 4.82
C GLY A 103 -33.62 24.27 5.55
N TYR A 104 -32.33 24.24 5.23
CA TYR A 104 -31.35 25.17 5.80
C TYR A 104 -31.43 26.56 5.14
N ARG A 105 -31.17 27.61 5.92
CA ARG A 105 -31.14 29.01 5.45
C ARG A 105 -29.86 29.27 4.67
N THR A 106 -29.88 30.22 3.73
CA THR A 106 -28.71 30.59 2.93
C THR A 106 -27.48 30.96 3.77
N SER A 107 -27.67 31.60 4.93
CA SER A 107 -26.56 31.90 5.85
C SER A 107 -25.96 30.64 6.49
N GLU A 108 -26.80 29.67 6.86
CA GLU A 108 -26.34 28.39 7.44
C GLU A 108 -25.61 27.57 6.38
N ILE A 109 -26.11 27.55 5.14
CA ILE A 109 -25.48 26.89 4.01
C ILE A 109 -24.08 27.48 3.77
N ALA A 110 -23.97 28.81 3.71
CA ALA A 110 -22.67 29.47 3.52
C ALA A 110 -21.67 29.16 4.63
N GLU A 111 -22.11 29.07 5.89
CA GLU A 111 -21.24 28.68 7.01
C GLU A 111 -20.82 27.20 6.95
N ILE A 112 -21.72 26.31 6.53
CA ILE A 112 -21.44 24.88 6.32
C ILE A 112 -20.43 24.70 5.17
N GLU A 113 -20.60 25.42 4.06
CA GLU A 113 -19.67 25.41 2.93
C GLU A 113 -18.29 25.94 3.33
N ALA A 114 -18.25 27.08 4.02
CA ALA A 114 -17.00 27.67 4.51
C ALA A 114 -16.27 26.76 5.49
N TYR A 115 -17.00 25.98 6.30
CA TYR A 115 -16.41 24.95 7.15
C TYR A 115 -15.75 23.83 6.33
N ALA A 116 -16.41 23.34 5.28
CA ALA A 116 -15.87 22.26 4.44
C ALA A 116 -14.68 22.72 3.59
N VAL A 117 -14.81 23.85 2.90
CA VAL A 117 -13.81 24.37 1.94
C VAL A 117 -12.67 25.12 2.64
N GLY A 118 -12.98 25.75 3.78
CA GLY A 118 -12.09 26.67 4.47
C GLY A 118 -12.30 28.12 4.05
N HIS A 119 -11.98 29.05 4.95
CA HIS A 119 -12.13 30.49 4.75
C HIS A 119 -11.01 31.09 3.89
N GLY A 120 -9.90 30.36 3.70
CA GLY A 120 -8.72 30.83 2.97
C GLY A 120 -8.00 32.03 3.60
N SER A 121 -8.29 32.35 4.86
CA SER A 121 -7.75 33.53 5.57
C SER A 121 -7.50 33.24 7.05
N LEU A 122 -6.44 33.81 7.62
CA LEU A 122 -6.11 33.71 9.04
C LEU A 122 -6.80 34.78 9.89
N ARG A 123 -7.49 35.76 9.31
CA ARG A 123 -8.00 36.93 10.05
C ARG A 123 -8.89 36.57 11.23
N GLN A 124 -9.78 35.59 11.06
CA GLN A 124 -10.72 35.11 12.09
C GLN A 124 -10.39 33.70 12.55
N ALA A 125 -9.19 33.20 12.21
CA ALA A 125 -8.79 31.86 12.60
C ALA A 125 -8.56 31.77 14.13
N PRO A 126 -8.90 30.62 14.73
CA PRO A 126 -8.66 30.38 16.14
C PRO A 126 -7.15 30.25 16.41
N ALA A 127 -6.68 30.83 17.50
CA ALA A 127 -5.29 30.82 18.01
C ALA A 127 -4.22 31.44 17.09
N ILE A 128 -4.15 31.07 15.81
CA ILE A 128 -3.21 31.62 14.83
C ILE A 128 -3.99 32.57 13.93
N ASN A 129 -3.83 33.87 14.17
CA ASN A 129 -4.51 34.93 13.41
C ASN A 129 -3.64 36.19 13.32
N HIS A 130 -4.13 37.22 12.65
CA HIS A 130 -3.35 38.45 12.42
C HIS A 130 -2.89 39.07 13.75
N ALA A 131 -3.76 39.16 14.75
CA ALA A 131 -3.40 39.76 16.04
C ALA A 131 -2.28 38.99 16.76
N THR A 132 -2.37 37.65 16.78
CA THR A 132 -1.38 36.79 17.45
C THR A 132 -0.06 36.70 16.69
N LEU A 133 -0.09 36.71 15.35
CA LEU A 133 1.10 36.76 14.51
C LEU A 133 1.80 38.12 14.59
N SER A 134 1.06 39.23 14.58
CA SER A 134 1.64 40.56 14.80
C SER A 134 2.30 40.67 16.17
N ALA A 135 1.70 40.10 17.22
CA ALA A 135 2.31 40.03 18.54
C ALA A 135 3.63 39.21 18.57
N LYS A 136 3.82 38.30 17.61
CA LYS A 136 5.04 37.53 17.39
C LYS A 136 6.00 38.16 16.37
N GLY A 137 5.78 39.42 15.98
CA GLY A 137 6.71 40.17 15.13
C GLY A 137 6.45 40.10 13.63
N PHE A 138 5.31 39.54 13.19
CA PHE A 138 4.93 39.58 11.76
C PHE A 138 4.46 40.99 11.37
N SER A 139 5.11 41.57 10.36
CA SER A 139 4.71 42.84 9.78
C SER A 139 3.48 42.69 8.86
N ASP A 140 2.76 43.80 8.61
CA ASP A 140 1.60 43.81 7.71
C ASP A 140 1.95 43.31 6.30
N GLU A 141 3.17 43.57 5.82
CA GLU A 141 3.66 43.06 4.54
C GLU A 141 3.74 41.53 4.53
N LYS A 142 4.26 40.91 5.61
CA LYS A 142 4.35 39.46 5.72
C LYS A 142 2.98 38.82 5.90
N LEU A 143 2.10 39.44 6.66
CA LEU A 143 0.71 39.00 6.77
C LEU A 143 0.00 39.04 5.41
N ALA A 144 0.20 40.10 4.61
CA ALA A 144 -0.35 40.18 3.27
C ALA A 144 0.20 39.09 2.33
N ALA A 145 1.49 38.75 2.46
CA ALA A 145 2.10 37.65 1.70
C ALA A 145 1.48 36.29 2.06
N LEU A 146 1.25 36.02 3.35
CA LEU A 146 0.55 34.82 3.82
C LEU A 146 -0.88 34.77 3.26
N GLU A 147 -1.67 35.83 3.43
CA GLU A 147 -3.06 35.92 2.95
C GLU A 147 -3.20 35.69 1.44
N LYS A 148 -2.18 36.03 0.65
CA LYS A 148 -2.17 35.77 -0.79
C LYS A 148 -1.99 34.28 -1.12
N ALA A 149 -1.29 33.53 -0.27
CA ALA A 149 -0.94 32.13 -0.52
C ALA A 149 -1.89 31.11 0.13
N LEU A 150 -2.57 31.49 1.22
CA LEU A 150 -3.50 30.62 1.97
C LEU A 150 -4.68 30.05 1.16
N PRO A 151 -5.33 30.77 0.22
CA PRO A 151 -6.47 30.23 -0.51
C PRO A 151 -6.17 28.95 -1.29
N SER A 152 -4.94 28.81 -1.79
CA SER A 152 -4.47 27.64 -2.53
C SER A 152 -3.80 26.57 -1.65
N ALA A 153 -3.69 26.81 -0.33
CA ALA A 153 -2.95 25.93 0.57
C ALA A 153 -3.77 24.72 1.04
N PHE A 154 -3.13 23.55 1.04
CA PHE A 154 -3.69 22.31 1.61
C PHE A 154 -3.53 22.24 3.12
N ASP A 155 -2.37 22.68 3.60
CA ASP A 155 -2.07 22.82 5.01
C ASP A 155 -1.39 24.17 5.22
N ILE A 156 -1.79 24.89 6.27
CA ILE A 156 -1.23 26.20 6.58
C ILE A 156 0.29 26.14 6.77
N LYS A 157 0.85 25.02 7.25
CA LYS A 157 2.30 24.84 7.46
C LYS A 157 3.09 25.07 6.18
N PHE A 158 2.56 24.66 5.03
CA PHE A 158 3.22 24.85 3.75
C PHE A 158 3.29 26.31 3.33
N VAL A 159 2.48 27.20 3.91
CA VAL A 159 2.54 28.64 3.63
C VAL A 159 3.60 29.32 4.51
N PHE A 160 3.81 28.82 5.72
CA PHE A 160 4.80 29.30 6.69
C PHE A 160 6.22 28.80 6.37
N ASN A 161 6.75 29.21 5.22
CA ASN A 161 8.06 28.80 4.72
C ASN A 161 8.94 30.00 4.31
N LYS A 162 10.22 29.73 4.01
CA LYS A 162 11.20 30.76 3.60
C LYS A 162 10.88 31.45 2.27
N TRP A 163 10.14 30.81 1.38
CA TRP A 163 9.78 31.35 0.07
C TRP A 163 8.67 32.40 0.19
N THR A 164 7.72 32.18 1.09
CA THR A 164 6.62 33.12 1.37
C THR A 164 7.07 34.26 2.27
N LEU A 165 7.81 33.95 3.34
CA LEU A 165 8.16 34.90 4.40
C LEU A 165 9.53 35.56 4.19
N GLY A 166 10.42 34.95 3.40
CA GLY A 166 11.79 35.39 3.20
C GLY A 166 12.75 34.86 4.27
N ALA A 167 13.91 34.36 3.85
CA ALA A 167 14.91 33.80 4.76
C ALA A 167 15.45 34.81 5.78
N GLU A 168 15.61 36.09 5.37
CA GLU A 168 16.05 37.18 6.24
C GLU A 168 15.08 37.38 7.41
N PHE A 169 13.78 37.45 7.15
CA PHE A 169 12.78 37.61 8.21
C PHE A 169 12.75 36.41 9.16
N LEU A 170 12.86 35.18 8.63
CA LEU A 170 12.87 33.98 9.47
C LEU A 170 14.11 33.96 10.38
N HIS A 171 15.29 34.32 9.86
CA HIS A 171 16.52 34.26 10.63
C HIS A 171 16.69 35.44 11.59
N GLU A 172 16.48 36.66 11.11
CA GLU A 172 16.79 37.89 11.87
C GLU A 172 15.67 38.30 12.83
N ASN A 173 14.39 38.07 12.46
CA ASN A 173 13.25 38.49 13.29
C ASN A 173 12.64 37.36 14.11
N LEU A 174 12.60 36.14 13.55
CA LEU A 174 12.03 34.97 14.22
C LEU A 174 13.08 34.03 14.81
N GLU A 175 14.36 34.41 14.76
CA GLU A 175 15.50 33.69 15.35
C GLU A 175 15.63 32.23 14.87
N VAL A 176 15.14 31.91 13.67
CA VAL A 176 15.23 30.57 13.10
C VAL A 176 16.67 30.31 12.63
N PRO A 177 17.35 29.24 13.10
CA PRO A 177 18.69 28.88 12.63
C PRO A 177 18.72 28.63 11.12
N LEU A 178 19.73 29.17 10.41
CA LEU A 178 19.87 28.99 8.95
C LEU A 178 19.89 27.52 8.52
N ALA A 179 20.47 26.64 9.34
CA ALA A 179 20.52 25.20 9.07
C ALA A 179 19.13 24.53 9.02
N LEU A 180 18.13 25.11 9.70
CA LEU A 180 16.75 24.58 9.72
C LEU A 180 15.88 25.15 8.59
N LEU A 181 16.33 26.20 7.89
CA LEU A 181 15.57 26.80 6.78
C LEU A 181 15.51 25.90 5.53
N ASP A 182 16.47 25.00 5.40
CA ASP A 182 16.55 24.02 4.31
C ASP A 182 16.06 22.63 4.73
N ASP A 183 15.72 22.43 6.01
CA ASP A 183 15.22 21.16 6.53
C ASP A 183 13.74 20.98 6.17
N PRO A 184 13.37 19.96 5.36
CA PRO A 184 11.98 19.70 5.00
C PRO A 184 11.09 19.32 6.19
N SER A 185 11.67 18.84 7.29
CA SER A 185 10.94 18.44 8.49
C SER A 185 10.66 19.59 9.46
N PHE A 186 11.19 20.79 9.18
CA PHE A 186 11.04 21.94 10.06
C PHE A 186 9.64 22.56 9.99
N ASP A 187 8.95 22.59 11.13
CA ASP A 187 7.63 23.23 11.29
C ASP A 187 7.78 24.58 12.02
N LEU A 188 7.69 25.67 11.26
CA LEU A 188 7.82 27.04 11.77
C LEU A 188 6.75 27.37 12.82
N LEU A 189 5.50 26.89 12.66
CA LEU A 189 4.43 27.20 13.60
C LEU A 189 4.69 26.57 14.97
N THR A 190 5.20 25.34 14.97
CA THR A 190 5.64 24.67 16.20
C THR A 190 6.84 25.39 16.83
N HIS A 191 7.80 25.84 16.02
CA HIS A 191 8.95 26.62 16.51
C HIS A 191 8.53 27.96 17.16
N LEU A 192 7.50 28.60 16.61
CA LEU A 192 6.90 29.82 17.18
C LEU A 192 6.12 29.57 18.49
N GLY A 193 6.04 28.32 18.96
CA GLY A 193 5.43 27.95 20.23
C GLY A 193 3.92 27.70 20.15
N PHE A 194 3.36 27.55 18.95
CA PHE A 194 1.98 27.08 18.82
C PHE A 194 1.89 25.59 19.07
N SER A 195 0.88 25.18 19.83
CA SER A 195 0.60 23.77 20.06
C SER A 195 0.02 23.12 18.80
N LYS A 196 0.18 21.79 18.68
CA LYS A 196 -0.42 21.01 17.58
C LYS A 196 -1.94 21.25 17.48
N ALA A 197 -2.64 21.36 18.61
CA ALA A 197 -4.08 21.59 18.62
C ALA A 197 -4.46 22.98 18.04
N GLU A 198 -3.69 24.02 18.34
CA GLU A 198 -3.90 25.36 17.80
C GLU A 198 -3.63 25.42 16.29
N ILE A 199 -2.57 24.74 15.85
CA ILE A 199 -2.24 24.61 14.43
C ILE A 199 -3.37 23.89 13.68
N GLU A 200 -3.85 22.76 14.19
CA GLU A 200 -4.96 22.02 13.57
C GLU A 200 -6.27 22.82 13.54
N ALA A 201 -6.58 23.58 14.60
CA ALA A 201 -7.77 24.43 14.62
C ALA A 201 -7.67 25.56 13.59
N ALA A 202 -6.52 26.23 13.48
CA ALA A 202 -6.28 27.24 12.45
C ALA A 202 -6.30 26.62 11.05
N ASN A 203 -5.71 25.44 10.88
CA ASN A 203 -5.68 24.71 9.62
C ASN A 203 -7.09 24.35 9.16
N THR A 204 -7.94 23.85 10.06
CA THR A 204 -9.34 23.53 9.76
C THR A 204 -10.12 24.78 9.35
N HIS A 205 -9.87 25.92 9.99
CA HIS A 205 -10.53 27.18 9.64
C HIS A 205 -10.12 27.70 8.26
N VAL A 206 -8.81 27.72 7.98
CA VAL A 206 -8.25 28.28 6.74
C VAL A 206 -8.42 27.32 5.58
N CYS A 207 -7.93 26.09 5.76
CA CYS A 207 -7.85 25.09 4.71
C CYS A 207 -9.13 24.27 4.60
N GLY A 208 -10.02 24.28 5.59
CA GLY A 208 -11.29 23.56 5.57
C GLY A 208 -11.20 22.18 6.21
N ALA A 209 -12.32 21.72 6.75
CA ALA A 209 -12.43 20.38 7.33
C ALA A 209 -12.46 19.27 6.27
N MET A 210 -12.74 19.61 5.00
CA MET A 210 -12.98 18.69 3.87
C MET A 210 -14.17 17.74 4.05
N THR A 211 -14.89 17.84 5.18
CA THR A 211 -16.09 17.09 5.52
C THR A 211 -17.16 18.04 6.05
N LEU A 212 -18.41 17.55 6.07
CA LEU A 212 -19.52 18.23 6.74
C LEU A 212 -19.73 17.72 8.17
N GLU A 213 -19.02 16.67 8.59
CA GLU A 213 -19.06 16.21 9.98
C GLU A 213 -18.53 17.29 10.92
N GLY A 214 -19.35 17.68 11.90
CA GLY A 214 -19.02 18.76 12.83
C GLY A 214 -19.25 20.17 12.29
N ALA A 215 -19.77 20.33 11.06
CA ALA A 215 -20.09 21.63 10.50
C ALA A 215 -21.11 22.39 11.39
N PRO A 216 -20.98 23.72 11.51
CA PRO A 216 -21.94 24.53 12.26
C PRO A 216 -23.35 24.37 11.66
N HIS A 217 -24.38 24.41 12.51
CA HIS A 217 -25.81 24.28 12.15
C HIS A 217 -26.26 22.93 11.58
N LEU A 218 -25.38 22.12 11.00
CA LEU A 218 -25.74 20.86 10.38
C LEU A 218 -26.22 19.84 11.42
N ARG A 219 -27.48 19.40 11.29
CA ARG A 219 -28.08 18.38 12.14
C ARG A 219 -27.44 17.01 11.86
N LYS A 220 -27.12 16.27 12.92
CA LYS A 220 -26.52 14.92 12.83
C LYS A 220 -27.37 13.94 12.02
N ASP A 221 -28.70 14.05 12.12
CA ASP A 221 -29.63 13.19 11.37
C ASP A 221 -29.53 13.39 9.85
N HIS A 222 -28.93 14.49 9.40
CA HIS A 222 -28.74 14.79 7.98
C HIS A 222 -27.36 14.36 7.46
N TYR A 223 -26.43 13.95 8.33
CA TYR A 223 -25.11 13.48 7.91
C TYR A 223 -25.18 12.36 6.85
N PRO A 224 -26.08 11.36 6.96
CA PRO A 224 -26.16 10.29 5.97
C PRO A 224 -26.41 10.73 4.52
N VAL A 225 -26.96 11.93 4.31
CA VAL A 225 -27.20 12.48 2.96
C VAL A 225 -25.89 12.79 2.23
N PHE A 226 -24.83 13.06 2.99
CA PHE A 226 -23.54 13.52 2.49
C PHE A 226 -22.42 12.48 2.64
N ASP A 227 -22.77 11.22 2.98
CA ASP A 227 -21.79 10.15 3.09
C ASP A 227 -21.21 9.82 1.70
N CYS A 228 -19.88 9.89 1.58
CA CYS A 228 -19.14 9.60 0.36
C CYS A 228 -18.67 8.13 0.29
N ALA A 229 -18.02 7.78 -0.81
CA ALA A 229 -17.43 6.45 -1.01
C ALA A 229 -16.32 6.11 0.01
N ASN A 230 -15.65 7.13 0.54
CA ASN A 230 -14.58 7.05 1.53
C ASN A 230 -14.76 8.15 2.58
N PRO A 231 -14.11 8.04 3.75
CA PRO A 231 -14.06 9.13 4.72
C PRO A 231 -13.49 10.41 4.08
N CYS A 232 -14.16 11.53 4.30
CA CYS A 232 -13.73 12.82 3.75
C CYS A 232 -12.85 13.58 4.75
N GLY A 233 -11.66 14.00 4.32
CA GLY A 233 -10.78 14.82 5.15
C GLY A 233 -10.16 14.09 6.34
N ARG A 234 -9.46 14.85 7.19
CA ARG A 234 -8.70 14.29 8.32
C ARG A 234 -9.58 13.86 9.50
N ILE A 235 -10.74 14.50 9.67
CA ILE A 235 -11.64 14.30 10.81
C ILE A 235 -12.89 13.51 10.45
N GLY A 236 -13.18 13.33 9.16
CA GLY A 236 -14.31 12.55 8.70
C GLY A 236 -14.14 11.08 9.06
N ARG A 237 -15.23 10.44 9.45
CA ARG A 237 -15.27 9.03 9.86
C ARG A 237 -16.35 8.26 9.12
N ARG A 238 -17.32 8.96 8.54
CA ARG A 238 -18.46 8.35 7.86
C ARG A 238 -18.16 8.13 6.39
N TYR A 239 -18.64 7.00 5.90
CA TYR A 239 -18.59 6.60 4.50
C TYR A 239 -19.69 5.56 4.25
N LEU A 240 -20.03 5.38 2.99
CA LEU A 240 -21.02 4.40 2.56
C LEU A 240 -20.48 2.98 2.72
N SER A 241 -21.29 2.11 3.32
CA SER A 241 -20.92 0.70 3.52
C SER A 241 -20.79 -0.06 2.20
N VAL A 242 -19.94 -1.09 2.20
CA VAL A 242 -19.78 -2.04 1.08
C VAL A 242 -21.14 -2.61 0.62
N GLU A 243 -22.00 -2.96 1.57
CA GLU A 243 -23.34 -3.48 1.30
C GLU A 243 -24.22 -2.45 0.57
N SER A 244 -24.15 -1.16 0.94
CA SER A 244 -24.93 -0.11 0.27
C SER A 244 -24.55 0.04 -1.21
N HIS A 245 -23.26 -0.06 -1.53
CA HIS A 245 -22.79 -0.04 -2.93
C HIS A 245 -23.38 -1.20 -3.73
N ILE A 246 -23.34 -2.42 -3.17
CA ILE A 246 -23.83 -3.64 -3.81
C ILE A 246 -25.35 -3.58 -4.02
N ARG A 247 -26.10 -3.14 -3.00
CA ARG A 247 -27.56 -3.04 -3.10
C ARG A 247 -28.01 -2.00 -4.11
N MET A 248 -27.31 -0.87 -4.21
CA MET A 248 -27.59 0.13 -5.26
C MET A 248 -27.35 -0.43 -6.65
N MET A 249 -26.23 -1.13 -6.86
CA MET A 249 -25.98 -1.83 -8.11
C MET A 249 -27.07 -2.86 -8.41
N ALA A 250 -27.50 -3.62 -7.41
CA ALA A 250 -28.52 -4.66 -7.57
C ALA A 250 -29.89 -4.10 -7.93
N ALA A 251 -30.24 -2.92 -7.41
CA ALA A 251 -31.47 -2.21 -7.78
C ALA A 251 -31.46 -1.74 -9.25
N ALA A 252 -30.30 -1.35 -9.77
CA ALA A 252 -30.16 -0.87 -11.16
C ALA A 252 -29.99 -2.00 -12.19
N GLN A 253 -29.34 -3.11 -11.80
CA GLN A 253 -28.96 -4.22 -12.69
C GLN A 253 -30.09 -4.81 -13.55
N PRO A 254 -31.36 -4.95 -13.09
CA PRO A 254 -32.46 -5.51 -13.89
C PRO A 254 -32.79 -4.68 -15.12
N PHE A 255 -32.54 -3.36 -15.07
CA PHE A 255 -32.84 -2.43 -16.16
C PHE A 255 -31.68 -2.31 -17.17
N ILE A 256 -30.57 -3.01 -16.91
CA ILE A 256 -29.34 -2.93 -17.69
C ILE A 256 -29.07 -4.30 -18.31
N SER A 257 -29.12 -4.36 -19.63
CA SER A 257 -28.87 -5.61 -20.39
C SER A 257 -27.43 -6.11 -20.22
N GLY A 258 -26.47 -5.20 -20.10
CA GLY A 258 -25.08 -5.46 -19.73
C GLY A 258 -24.79 -5.49 -18.23
N ALA A 259 -23.50 -5.45 -17.91
CA ALA A 259 -23.00 -5.32 -16.54
C ALA A 259 -22.89 -3.85 -16.09
N ILE A 260 -22.56 -3.66 -14.82
CA ILE A 260 -22.23 -2.36 -14.22
C ILE A 260 -20.76 -2.39 -13.85
N SER A 261 -19.97 -1.51 -14.45
CA SER A 261 -18.55 -1.34 -14.15
C SER A 261 -18.39 -0.21 -13.12
N LYS A 262 -18.78 -0.52 -11.89
CA LYS A 262 -18.66 0.34 -10.71
C LYS A 262 -17.70 -0.30 -9.72
N THR A 263 -16.85 0.52 -9.12
CA THR A 263 -15.96 0.08 -8.04
C THR A 263 -16.68 0.10 -6.69
N ILE A 264 -16.46 -0.94 -5.89
CA ILE A 264 -16.87 -1.04 -4.49
C ILE A 264 -15.62 -0.78 -3.64
N ASN A 265 -15.59 0.39 -3.00
CA ASN A 265 -14.47 0.79 -2.15
C ASN A 265 -14.58 0.11 -0.78
N MET A 266 -13.46 -0.38 -0.29
CA MET A 266 -13.30 -1.00 1.01
C MET A 266 -12.15 -0.32 1.75
N PRO A 267 -12.24 -0.18 3.08
CA PRO A 267 -11.17 0.43 3.87
C PRO A 267 -9.90 -0.44 3.84
N ASN A 268 -8.75 0.14 4.16
CA ASN A 268 -7.45 -0.54 4.11
C ASN A 268 -7.39 -1.79 5.00
N ASP A 269 -8.07 -1.75 6.15
CA ASP A 269 -8.17 -2.83 7.13
C ASP A 269 -9.17 -3.93 6.77
N ALA A 270 -9.85 -3.82 5.61
CA ALA A 270 -10.80 -4.83 5.16
C ALA A 270 -10.13 -6.22 5.02
N THR A 271 -10.82 -7.20 5.59
CA THR A 271 -10.40 -8.60 5.70
C THR A 271 -10.77 -9.43 4.47
N VAL A 272 -10.14 -10.59 4.32
CA VAL A 272 -10.47 -11.55 3.26
C VAL A 272 -11.92 -12.05 3.36
N GLU A 273 -12.43 -12.23 4.58
CA GLU A 273 -13.82 -12.68 4.77
C GLU A 273 -14.82 -11.60 4.33
N GLU A 274 -14.58 -10.32 4.63
CA GLU A 274 -15.43 -9.22 4.14
C GLU A 274 -15.43 -9.12 2.60
N CYS A 275 -14.28 -9.32 1.95
CA CYS A 275 -14.19 -9.40 0.49
C CYS A 275 -15.05 -10.57 -0.05
N LYS A 276 -14.96 -11.75 0.58
CA LYS A 276 -15.74 -12.93 0.21
C LYS A 276 -17.24 -12.69 0.41
N GLU A 277 -17.64 -12.07 1.52
CA GLU A 277 -19.03 -11.71 1.78
C GLU A 277 -19.58 -10.74 0.73
N ALA A 278 -18.78 -9.75 0.30
CA ALA A 278 -19.16 -8.82 -0.76
C ALA A 278 -19.43 -9.54 -2.10
N TYR A 279 -18.57 -10.49 -2.49
CA TYR A 279 -18.79 -11.33 -3.67
C TYR A 279 -20.03 -12.22 -3.54
N LEU A 280 -20.21 -12.87 -2.38
CA LEU A 280 -21.37 -13.73 -2.12
C LEU A 280 -22.68 -12.95 -2.14
N LEU A 281 -22.72 -11.76 -1.55
CA LEU A 281 -23.89 -10.88 -1.59
C LEU A 281 -24.21 -10.45 -3.02
N SER A 282 -23.19 -10.07 -3.78
CA SER A 282 -23.34 -9.67 -5.19
C SER A 282 -23.93 -10.80 -6.04
N TRP A 283 -23.41 -12.03 -5.85
CA TRP A 283 -23.92 -13.22 -6.51
C TRP A 283 -25.38 -13.51 -6.12
N ARG A 284 -25.71 -13.46 -4.83
CA ARG A 284 -27.09 -13.68 -4.33
C ARG A 284 -28.11 -12.69 -4.87
N LEU A 285 -27.66 -11.47 -5.19
CA LEU A 285 -28.50 -10.40 -5.74
C LEU A 285 -28.53 -10.38 -7.28
N GLY A 286 -27.89 -11.33 -7.94
CA GLY A 286 -27.90 -11.44 -9.40
C GLY A 286 -27.09 -10.37 -10.13
N LEU A 287 -26.07 -9.80 -9.48
CA LEU A 287 -25.13 -8.88 -10.14
C LEU A 287 -24.28 -9.62 -11.16
N LYS A 288 -24.08 -8.99 -12.32
CA LYS A 288 -23.30 -9.57 -13.43
C LYS A 288 -21.79 -9.32 -13.29
N ALA A 289 -21.41 -8.30 -12.53
CA ALA A 289 -20.02 -7.94 -12.27
C ALA A 289 -19.87 -7.37 -10.85
N ASN A 290 -18.71 -7.60 -10.25
CA ASN A 290 -18.29 -7.00 -8.99
C ASN A 290 -16.79 -6.66 -9.11
N ALA A 291 -16.46 -5.39 -8.91
CA ALA A 291 -15.10 -4.90 -8.83
C ALA A 291 -14.86 -4.34 -7.42
N LEU A 292 -14.03 -5.01 -6.63
CA LEU A 292 -13.61 -4.55 -5.31
C LEU A 292 -12.32 -3.73 -5.43
N TYR A 293 -12.24 -2.68 -4.63
CA TYR A 293 -11.02 -1.94 -4.41
C TYR A 293 -10.82 -1.74 -2.91
N ARG A 294 -9.73 -2.30 -2.38
CA ARG A 294 -9.31 -2.07 -1.00
C ARG A 294 -8.32 -0.92 -0.97
N ASP A 295 -8.54 0.06 -0.12
CA ASP A 295 -7.64 1.21 -0.01
C ASP A 295 -6.20 0.76 0.28
N GLY A 296 -5.21 1.41 -0.32
CA GLY A 296 -3.80 1.06 -0.25
C GLY A 296 -3.40 -0.23 -0.98
N SER A 297 -4.31 -0.89 -1.71
CA SER A 297 -3.97 -2.10 -2.50
C SER A 297 -3.25 -1.80 -3.83
N LYS A 298 -3.15 -0.54 -4.23
CA LYS A 298 -2.40 -0.08 -5.41
C LYS A 298 -1.33 0.94 -4.99
N LEU A 299 -0.16 0.84 -5.64
CA LEU A 299 0.99 1.72 -5.43
C LEU A 299 0.75 3.17 -5.89
N SER A 300 -0.14 3.37 -6.86
CA SER A 300 -0.59 4.70 -7.28
C SER A 300 -2.11 4.71 -7.35
N GLN A 301 -2.72 5.70 -6.71
CA GLN A 301 -4.16 5.89 -6.67
C GLN A 301 -4.49 7.14 -7.49
N PRO A 302 -5.33 7.07 -8.53
CA PRO A 302 -5.71 8.25 -9.30
C PRO A 302 -6.63 9.21 -8.52
N LEU A 303 -7.21 8.77 -7.41
CA LEU A 303 -8.00 9.56 -6.47
C LEU A 303 -7.64 9.11 -5.06
N ASN A 304 -7.22 10.05 -4.21
CA ASN A 304 -6.91 9.80 -2.81
C ASN A 304 -7.78 10.68 -1.91
N ALA A 305 -8.26 10.14 -0.80
CA ALA A 305 -9.04 10.88 0.20
C ALA A 305 -8.14 11.60 1.23
N SER A 306 -6.85 11.22 1.28
CA SER A 306 -5.78 11.87 2.06
C SER A 306 -5.29 13.17 1.39
N LEU A 307 -4.71 14.07 2.17
CA LEU A 307 -4.12 15.31 1.67
C LEU A 307 -2.92 15.02 0.75
N VAL A 308 -2.82 15.83 -0.31
CA VAL A 308 -1.78 15.90 -1.35
C VAL A 308 -0.33 15.97 -0.85
N ALA A 309 -0.09 16.11 0.46
CA ALA A 309 1.25 16.02 1.03
C ALA A 309 1.91 14.66 0.72
N ASP A 310 1.11 13.59 0.64
CA ASP A 310 1.61 12.28 0.19
C ASP A 310 1.82 12.23 -1.34
N GLU A 311 1.14 13.06 -2.14
CA GLU A 311 1.18 12.97 -3.62
C GLU A 311 2.51 13.44 -4.23
N GLU A 312 3.10 14.55 -3.79
CA GLU A 312 4.37 15.04 -4.39
C GLU A 312 5.57 14.16 -4.00
N GLU A 313 5.62 13.67 -2.74
CA GLU A 313 6.66 12.75 -2.28
C GLU A 313 6.46 11.31 -2.80
N GLU A 314 5.21 10.84 -2.96
CA GLU A 314 4.91 9.52 -3.52
C GLU A 314 5.06 9.50 -5.05
N GLU A 315 4.64 10.54 -5.80
CA GLU A 315 4.81 10.61 -7.27
C GLU A 315 6.29 10.78 -7.67
N GLU A 316 7.03 11.71 -7.05
CA GLU A 316 8.48 11.87 -7.33
C GLU A 316 9.27 10.63 -6.87
N GLY A 317 8.90 10.04 -5.74
CA GLY A 317 9.50 8.80 -5.22
C GLY A 317 9.21 7.59 -6.10
N LEU A 318 8.02 7.51 -6.71
CA LEU A 318 7.59 6.40 -7.57
C LEU A 318 8.14 6.54 -9.00
N GLU A 319 8.21 7.75 -9.58
CA GLU A 319 8.91 7.97 -10.86
C GLU A 319 10.41 7.64 -10.75
N ALA A 320 11.05 8.03 -9.64
CA ALA A 320 12.43 7.66 -9.36
C ALA A 320 12.61 6.14 -9.17
N LEU A 321 11.67 5.44 -8.52
CA LEU A 321 11.69 3.98 -8.40
C LEU A 321 11.47 3.30 -9.76
N LEU A 322 10.49 3.76 -10.55
CA LEU A 322 10.17 3.22 -11.88
C LEU A 322 11.24 3.51 -12.93
N ALA A 323 12.16 4.44 -12.68
CA ALA A 323 13.34 4.67 -13.50
C ALA A 323 14.52 3.74 -13.16
N GLN A 324 14.51 3.07 -11.99
CA GLN A 324 15.61 2.20 -11.57
C GLN A 324 15.54 0.79 -12.18
N PRO A 325 16.66 0.05 -12.26
CA PRO A 325 16.67 -1.36 -12.66
C PRO A 325 15.82 -2.23 -11.72
N ALA A 326 15.19 -3.29 -12.25
CA ALA A 326 14.23 -4.14 -11.50
C ALA A 326 14.77 -4.71 -10.17
N ALA A 327 16.09 -4.95 -10.08
CA ALA A 327 16.74 -5.39 -8.84
C ALA A 327 16.82 -4.30 -7.75
N ALA A 328 16.99 -3.03 -8.14
CA ALA A 328 17.00 -1.90 -7.21
C ALA A 328 15.59 -1.52 -6.76
N ARG A 329 14.58 -1.70 -7.63
CA ARG A 329 13.16 -1.57 -7.24
C ARG A 329 12.78 -2.56 -6.14
N ALA A 330 13.18 -3.82 -6.27
CA ALA A 330 12.90 -4.85 -5.25
C ALA A 330 13.56 -4.52 -3.90
N SER A 331 14.78 -3.97 -3.91
CA SER A 331 15.50 -3.57 -2.70
C SER A 331 14.85 -2.35 -2.02
N ALA A 332 14.47 -1.33 -2.79
CA ALA A 332 13.82 -0.12 -2.27
C ALA A 332 12.38 -0.37 -1.78
N LEU A 333 11.66 -1.29 -2.43
CA LEU A 333 10.36 -1.78 -1.94
C LEU A 333 10.50 -2.52 -0.61
N ALA A 334 11.54 -3.35 -0.45
CA ALA A 334 11.80 -4.03 0.81
C ALA A 334 12.14 -3.06 1.96
N GLU A 335 12.92 -2.00 1.71
CA GLU A 335 13.22 -0.97 2.71
C GLU A 335 11.98 -0.17 3.14
N LYS A 336 11.12 0.28 2.21
CA LYS A 336 9.90 1.04 2.54
C LYS A 336 8.84 0.21 3.29
N ILE A 337 8.72 -1.08 2.98
CA ILE A 337 7.83 -2.00 3.73
C ILE A 337 8.35 -2.20 5.16
N VAL A 338 9.68 -2.31 5.32
CA VAL A 338 10.33 -2.44 6.63
C VAL A 338 10.17 -1.17 7.47
N GLU A 339 10.29 0.03 6.90
CA GLU A 339 10.07 1.29 7.63
C GLU A 339 8.62 1.49 8.09
N ARG A 340 7.61 1.18 7.26
CA ARG A 340 6.19 1.34 7.64
C ARG A 340 5.78 0.40 8.78
N VAL A 341 6.33 -0.81 8.86
CA VAL A 341 5.93 -1.80 9.88
C VAL A 341 6.67 -1.62 11.22
N ILE A 342 7.88 -1.05 11.23
CA ILE A 342 8.64 -0.79 12.48
C ILE A 342 8.02 0.37 13.29
N ILE A 343 7.29 1.29 12.65
CA ILE A 343 6.64 2.42 13.34
C ILE A 343 5.41 1.95 14.15
N GLU A 344 4.74 0.85 13.77
CA GLU A 344 3.52 0.39 14.44
C GLU A 344 3.68 -0.81 15.39
N LYS A 345 4.79 -1.56 15.35
CA LYS A 345 5.05 -2.63 16.32
C LYS A 345 6.37 -2.41 17.05
N LYS A 346 6.26 -2.06 18.34
CA LYS A 346 7.34 -1.99 19.34
C LYS A 346 8.51 -2.92 19.00
N VAL A 347 9.69 -2.33 18.80
CA VAL A 347 10.98 -3.04 18.75
C VAL A 347 11.03 -4.02 19.92
N ARG A 348 10.94 -5.32 19.62
CA ARG A 348 11.14 -6.36 20.62
C ARG A 348 12.63 -6.44 20.93
N GLU A 349 12.98 -6.53 22.22
CA GLU A 349 14.35 -6.88 22.60
C GLU A 349 14.72 -8.25 22.03
N ARG A 350 15.98 -8.42 21.62
CA ARG A 350 16.47 -9.65 20.99
C ARG A 350 16.17 -10.88 21.84
N GLU A 351 15.36 -11.79 21.31
CA GLU A 351 15.07 -13.08 21.94
C GLU A 351 16.25 -14.04 21.65
N LYS A 352 17.01 -14.42 22.69
CA LYS A 352 18.14 -15.37 22.52
C LYS A 352 17.62 -16.81 22.42
N LEU A 353 18.14 -17.56 21.45
CA LEU A 353 17.82 -18.98 21.34
C LEU A 353 18.48 -19.81 22.46
N PRO A 354 17.86 -20.93 22.87
CA PRO A 354 18.47 -21.89 23.79
C PRO A 354 19.71 -22.58 23.20
N ASP A 355 20.67 -22.91 24.07
CA ASP A 355 21.91 -23.62 23.71
C ASP A 355 21.64 -24.97 23.02
N ARG A 356 20.55 -25.64 23.42
CA ARG A 356 20.04 -26.87 22.79
C ARG A 356 18.64 -26.61 22.23
N ARG A 357 18.49 -26.80 20.93
CA ARG A 357 17.27 -26.48 20.19
C ARG A 357 16.91 -27.54 19.16
N LYS A 358 15.66 -27.52 18.71
CA LYS A 358 15.13 -28.39 17.65
C LYS A 358 15.37 -27.75 16.29
N GLY A 359 15.27 -28.55 15.25
CA GLY A 359 15.34 -28.12 13.87
C GLY A 359 15.52 -29.31 12.94
N TYR A 360 15.58 -29.04 11.64
CA TYR A 360 15.83 -30.06 10.63
C TYR A 360 16.93 -29.65 9.67
N THR A 361 17.48 -30.64 8.99
CA THR A 361 18.43 -30.43 7.88
C THR A 361 17.82 -30.98 6.60
N GLN A 362 17.59 -30.11 5.62
CA GLN A 362 17.16 -30.47 4.29
C GLN A 362 18.34 -30.37 3.33
N LYS A 363 18.63 -31.48 2.63
CA LYS A 363 19.57 -31.50 1.52
C LYS A 363 18.79 -31.40 0.22
N ALA A 364 19.16 -30.47 -0.65
CA ALA A 364 18.61 -30.36 -1.98
C ALA A 364 19.70 -30.07 -3.01
N VAL A 365 19.38 -30.32 -4.28
CA VAL A 365 20.21 -29.93 -5.42
C VAL A 365 19.40 -28.97 -6.27
N VAL A 366 19.80 -27.70 -6.36
CA VAL A 366 19.11 -26.65 -7.13
C VAL A 366 19.99 -26.28 -8.32
N GLY A 367 19.52 -26.49 -9.54
CA GLY A 367 20.29 -26.15 -10.74
C GLY A 367 21.66 -26.85 -10.82
N GLY A 368 21.77 -28.05 -10.24
CA GLY A 368 23.03 -28.81 -10.17
C GLY A 368 23.91 -28.52 -8.94
N HIS A 369 23.56 -27.54 -8.11
CA HIS A 369 24.32 -27.14 -6.91
C HIS A 369 23.73 -27.75 -5.64
N LYS A 370 24.58 -28.30 -4.76
CA LYS A 370 24.14 -28.94 -3.50
C LYS A 370 23.96 -27.87 -2.42
N VAL A 371 22.75 -27.77 -1.89
CA VAL A 371 22.37 -26.85 -0.81
C VAL A 371 21.91 -27.67 0.40
N TYR A 372 22.40 -27.28 1.58
CA TYR A 372 21.99 -27.81 2.88
C TYR A 372 21.36 -26.68 3.67
N LEU A 373 20.04 -26.74 3.86
CA LEU A 373 19.30 -25.83 4.73
C LEU A 373 19.20 -26.47 6.11
N ARG A 374 19.71 -25.80 7.15
CA ARG A 374 19.49 -26.19 8.54
C ARG A 374 18.68 -25.12 9.26
N THR A 375 17.78 -25.55 10.12
CA THR A 375 16.93 -24.64 10.89
C THR A 375 17.16 -24.79 12.38
N GLY A 376 16.91 -23.74 13.14
CA GLY A 376 16.85 -23.74 14.60
C GLY A 376 15.53 -23.14 15.07
N GLU A 377 14.84 -23.85 15.96
CA GLU A 377 13.51 -23.51 16.46
C GLU A 377 13.54 -23.07 17.93
N TYR A 378 12.63 -22.19 18.30
CA TYR A 378 12.27 -21.92 19.70
C TYR A 378 11.48 -23.08 20.30
N GLY A 379 11.33 -23.09 21.63
CA GLY A 379 10.60 -24.14 22.34
C GLY A 379 9.12 -24.27 21.94
N ASP A 380 8.54 -23.20 21.40
CA ASP A 380 7.17 -23.11 20.89
C ASP A 380 7.02 -23.52 19.41
N GLY A 381 8.12 -23.90 18.74
CA GLY A 381 8.12 -24.30 17.32
C GLY A 381 8.22 -23.16 16.32
N ARG A 382 8.39 -21.89 16.77
CA ARG A 382 8.74 -20.78 15.88
C ARG A 382 10.18 -20.94 15.35
N LEU A 383 10.41 -20.56 14.10
CA LEU A 383 11.75 -20.52 13.50
C LEU A 383 12.54 -19.33 14.07
N GLY A 384 13.76 -19.57 14.56
CA GLY A 384 14.63 -18.53 15.13
C GLY A 384 15.97 -18.35 14.41
N GLU A 385 16.43 -19.34 13.65
CA GLU A 385 17.64 -19.22 12.84
C GLU A 385 17.66 -20.19 11.66
N ILE A 386 18.44 -19.84 10.64
CA ILE A 386 18.69 -20.66 9.47
C ILE A 386 20.19 -20.69 9.15
N PHE A 387 20.66 -21.80 8.59
CA PHE A 387 21.99 -21.94 8.02
C PHE A 387 21.88 -22.49 6.61
N ILE A 388 22.68 -21.91 5.71
CA ILE A 388 22.75 -22.33 4.31
C ILE A 388 24.20 -22.74 4.03
N ASP A 389 24.40 -24.04 3.82
CA ASP A 389 25.69 -24.61 3.45
C ASP A 389 25.68 -25.09 2.00
N MET A 390 26.75 -24.80 1.28
CA MET A 390 26.93 -25.20 -0.12
C MET A 390 28.31 -25.83 -0.35
N HIS A 391 28.38 -26.73 -1.34
CA HIS A 391 29.60 -27.46 -1.71
C HIS A 391 29.95 -27.30 -3.19
N LYS A 392 31.18 -26.83 -3.46
CA LYS A 392 31.83 -26.60 -4.77
C LYS A 392 31.61 -25.22 -5.41
N GLU A 393 31.20 -24.24 -4.64
CA GLU A 393 31.05 -22.84 -5.04
C GLU A 393 32.26 -22.01 -4.60
N GLY A 394 32.50 -20.89 -5.28
CA GLY A 394 33.59 -19.97 -4.92
C GLY A 394 33.46 -19.48 -3.47
N ALA A 395 34.60 -19.28 -2.80
CA ALA A 395 34.64 -18.87 -1.39
C ALA A 395 33.83 -17.59 -1.10
N ALA A 396 33.80 -16.64 -2.05
CA ALA A 396 33.01 -15.42 -1.95
C ALA A 396 31.49 -15.70 -1.86
N PHE A 397 30.98 -16.62 -2.68
CA PHE A 397 29.55 -16.95 -2.70
C PHE A 397 29.12 -17.69 -1.43
N ARG A 398 29.95 -18.62 -0.95
CA ARG A 398 29.73 -19.32 0.33
C ARG A 398 29.70 -18.33 1.50
N SER A 399 30.64 -17.39 1.56
CA SER A 399 30.68 -16.38 2.62
C SER A 399 29.47 -15.44 2.57
N LEU A 400 29.02 -15.05 1.37
CA LEU A 400 27.82 -14.23 1.20
C LEU A 400 26.56 -14.94 1.69
N MET A 401 26.37 -16.22 1.33
CA MET A 401 25.23 -17.01 1.78
C MET A 401 25.23 -17.23 3.31
N ASN A 402 26.41 -17.40 3.90
CA ASN A 402 26.54 -17.50 5.35
C ASN A 402 26.17 -16.17 6.05
N ASN A 403 26.69 -15.03 5.56
CA ASN A 403 26.35 -13.71 6.10
C ASN A 403 24.86 -13.39 5.93
N PHE A 404 24.27 -13.78 4.80
CA PHE A 404 22.84 -13.66 4.56
C PHE A 404 22.03 -14.48 5.57
N ALA A 405 22.37 -15.75 5.79
CA ALA A 405 21.71 -16.61 6.76
C ALA A 405 21.80 -16.05 8.19
N ILE A 406 22.94 -15.44 8.56
CA ILE A 406 23.12 -14.73 9.84
C ILE A 406 22.19 -13.52 9.95
N ALA A 407 22.08 -12.69 8.89
CA ALA A 407 21.21 -11.51 8.89
C ALA A 407 19.74 -11.89 9.07
N ILE A 408 19.26 -12.91 8.36
CA ILE A 408 17.88 -13.42 8.50
C ILE A 408 17.64 -13.98 9.90
N SER A 409 18.60 -14.74 10.44
CA SER A 409 18.50 -15.30 11.80
C SER A 409 18.44 -14.20 12.86
N LEU A 410 19.20 -13.11 12.70
CA LEU A 410 19.11 -11.95 13.58
C LEU A 410 17.74 -11.29 13.47
N GLY A 411 17.23 -11.04 12.27
CA GLY A 411 15.91 -10.44 12.09
C GLY A 411 14.78 -11.25 12.71
N LEU A 412 14.80 -12.59 12.55
CA LEU A 412 13.86 -13.49 13.24
C LEU A 412 13.96 -13.38 14.77
N GLN A 413 15.16 -13.19 15.33
CA GLN A 413 15.37 -12.98 16.78
C GLN A 413 14.90 -11.62 17.28
N TYR A 414 14.85 -10.60 16.42
CA TYR A 414 14.28 -9.28 16.73
C TYR A 414 12.76 -9.21 16.47
N GLY A 415 12.15 -10.32 16.03
CA GLY A 415 10.70 -10.44 15.87
C GLY A 415 10.17 -10.06 14.49
N VAL A 416 11.04 -9.99 13.47
CA VAL A 416 10.59 -9.92 12.06
C VAL A 416 9.88 -11.23 11.73
N PRO A 417 8.62 -11.21 11.27
CA PRO A 417 7.88 -12.43 11.02
C PRO A 417 8.36 -13.11 9.72
N LEU A 418 8.25 -14.44 9.67
CA LEU A 418 8.85 -15.25 8.59
C LEU A 418 8.15 -15.04 7.24
N ASP A 419 6.86 -14.75 7.25
CA ASP A 419 6.04 -14.45 6.07
C ASP A 419 6.59 -13.27 5.26
N GLU A 420 7.05 -12.21 5.92
CA GLU A 420 7.67 -11.06 5.25
C GLU A 420 8.94 -11.45 4.49
N TYR A 421 9.78 -12.30 5.09
CA TYR A 421 10.96 -12.81 4.38
C TYR A 421 10.60 -13.74 3.22
N VAL A 422 9.53 -14.52 3.35
CA VAL A 422 9.03 -15.36 2.27
C VAL A 422 8.56 -14.49 1.11
N ASP A 423 7.76 -13.47 1.37
CA ASP A 423 7.24 -12.60 0.32
C ASP A 423 8.35 -11.75 -0.33
N ALA A 424 9.38 -11.36 0.42
CA ALA A 424 10.52 -10.61 -0.11
C ALA A 424 11.45 -11.44 -1.02
N PHE A 425 11.68 -12.71 -0.70
CA PHE A 425 12.73 -13.52 -1.34
C PHE A 425 12.21 -14.62 -2.28
N THR A 426 10.93 -14.95 -2.25
CA THR A 426 10.32 -15.84 -3.24
C THR A 426 10.33 -15.20 -4.63
N PHE A 427 10.50 -16.01 -5.67
CA PHE A 427 10.61 -15.63 -7.09
C PHE A 427 11.81 -14.74 -7.45
N THR A 428 12.73 -14.50 -6.51
CA THR A 428 14.01 -13.87 -6.82
C THR A 428 14.79 -14.71 -7.83
N ARG A 429 15.34 -14.06 -8.86
CA ARG A 429 16.00 -14.74 -10.00
C ARG A 429 17.49 -14.43 -10.03
N PHE A 430 18.30 -15.44 -9.76
CA PHE A 430 19.75 -15.41 -9.98
C PHE A 430 20.30 -16.84 -9.94
N GLU A 431 21.45 -17.07 -10.59
CA GLU A 431 22.09 -18.38 -10.63
C GLU A 431 22.79 -18.68 -9.27
N PRO A 432 22.70 -19.91 -8.74
CA PRO A 432 22.12 -21.12 -9.35
C PRO A 432 20.58 -21.20 -9.35
N ALA A 433 20.02 -21.54 -10.52
CA ALA A 433 18.58 -21.70 -10.74
C ALA A 433 18.29 -22.98 -11.54
N GLY A 434 17.09 -23.55 -11.38
CA GLY A 434 16.61 -24.68 -12.17
C GLY A 434 15.99 -25.80 -11.33
N PHE A 435 16.02 -27.01 -11.89
CA PHE A 435 15.40 -28.17 -11.27
C PHE A 435 15.94 -28.46 -9.87
N VAL A 436 15.01 -28.78 -8.97
CA VAL A 436 15.27 -29.11 -7.58
C VAL A 436 15.17 -30.62 -7.39
N GLN A 437 16.22 -31.25 -6.89
CA GLN A 437 16.25 -32.67 -6.53
C GLN A 437 16.47 -32.84 -5.03
N GLY A 438 15.86 -33.88 -4.45
CA GLY A 438 15.94 -34.15 -3.01
C GLY A 438 14.95 -33.37 -2.15
N ASN A 439 14.02 -32.65 -2.76
CA ASN A 439 12.86 -32.06 -2.07
C ASN A 439 11.56 -32.64 -2.64
N ASP A 440 10.64 -32.98 -1.74
CA ASP A 440 9.41 -33.67 -2.12
C ASP A 440 8.34 -32.72 -2.69
N ALA A 441 8.31 -31.45 -2.24
CA ALA A 441 7.28 -30.48 -2.57
C ALA A 441 7.68 -29.48 -3.67
N ILE A 442 8.95 -29.07 -3.72
CA ILE A 442 9.48 -28.09 -4.68
C ILE A 442 10.30 -28.81 -5.75
N LYS A 443 9.89 -28.69 -7.03
CA LYS A 443 10.55 -29.37 -8.16
C LYS A 443 11.39 -28.45 -9.05
N ASN A 444 11.18 -27.13 -8.96
CA ASN A 444 11.93 -26.12 -9.69
C ASN A 444 12.00 -24.84 -8.85
N ALA A 445 13.12 -24.11 -8.90
CA ALA A 445 13.32 -22.85 -8.22
C ALA A 445 14.10 -21.86 -9.11
N THR A 446 13.78 -20.58 -9.00
CA THR A 446 14.40 -19.51 -9.81
C THR A 446 15.69 -18.96 -9.20
N SER A 447 16.00 -19.36 -7.97
CA SER A 447 17.28 -19.18 -7.30
C SER A 447 17.37 -20.08 -6.07
N ILE A 448 18.52 -20.10 -5.40
CA ILE A 448 18.69 -20.80 -4.11
C ILE A 448 17.88 -20.14 -3.01
N LEU A 449 17.81 -18.80 -2.99
CA LEU A 449 17.02 -18.09 -1.98
C LEU A 449 15.53 -18.33 -2.18
N ASP A 450 15.05 -18.32 -3.44
CA ASP A 450 13.69 -18.71 -3.79
C ASP A 450 13.37 -20.13 -3.27
N TYR A 451 14.27 -21.09 -3.49
CA TYR A 451 14.10 -22.44 -2.93
C TYR A 451 14.03 -22.47 -1.40
N VAL A 452 14.96 -21.80 -0.71
CA VAL A 452 15.03 -21.79 0.76
C VAL A 452 13.77 -21.20 1.36
N PHE A 453 13.31 -20.04 0.88
CA PHE A 453 12.15 -19.38 1.47
C PHE A 453 10.84 -20.08 1.13
N ARG A 454 10.69 -20.70 -0.06
CA ARG A 454 9.54 -21.59 -0.30
C ARG A 454 9.53 -22.80 0.63
N GLU A 455 10.68 -23.42 0.88
CA GLU A 455 10.77 -24.56 1.79
C GLU A 455 10.39 -24.17 3.23
N LEU A 456 10.85 -23.01 3.69
CA LEU A 456 10.50 -22.48 5.00
C LEU A 456 9.01 -22.11 5.08
N ALA A 457 8.44 -21.53 4.02
CA ALA A 457 7.03 -21.20 3.94
C ALA A 457 6.13 -22.44 4.02
N ILE A 458 6.47 -23.49 3.26
CA ILE A 458 5.75 -24.76 3.28
C ILE A 458 5.89 -25.43 4.65
N SER A 459 7.06 -25.38 5.27
CA SER A 459 7.35 -26.14 6.49
C SER A 459 6.89 -25.46 7.78
N TYR A 460 6.80 -24.12 7.81
CA TYR A 460 6.46 -23.37 9.03
C TYR A 460 5.16 -22.55 8.95
N LEU A 461 4.76 -22.12 7.75
CA LEU A 461 3.59 -21.25 7.50
C LEU A 461 2.44 -21.98 6.80
N ASP A 462 2.58 -23.27 6.48
CA ASP A 462 1.58 -24.08 5.80
C ASP A 462 1.11 -23.49 4.43
N ARG A 463 1.97 -22.68 3.78
CA ARG A 463 1.76 -22.08 2.44
C ARG A 463 1.89 -23.14 1.32
N ALA A 464 0.91 -24.03 1.21
CA ALA A 464 0.88 -25.09 0.19
C ALA A 464 0.78 -24.56 -1.26
N ASP A 465 0.34 -23.31 -1.44
CA ASP A 465 0.30 -22.58 -2.71
C ASP A 465 1.67 -22.43 -3.38
N LEU A 466 2.75 -22.45 -2.60
CA LEU A 466 4.12 -22.35 -3.10
C LEU A 466 4.74 -23.71 -3.47
N ALA A 467 4.05 -24.81 -3.16
CA ALA A 467 4.47 -26.15 -3.50
C ALA A 467 4.09 -26.49 -4.95
N HIS A 468 4.96 -27.22 -5.66
CA HIS A 468 4.62 -27.76 -6.98
C HIS A 468 3.86 -29.09 -6.89
N VAL A 469 3.99 -29.77 -5.74
CA VAL A 469 3.24 -30.98 -5.39
C VAL A 469 2.65 -30.73 -4.02
N ASP A 470 1.33 -30.84 -3.89
CA ASP A 470 0.64 -30.61 -2.62
C ASP A 470 1.20 -31.57 -1.56
N PRO A 471 1.63 -31.07 -0.38
CA PRO A 471 2.13 -31.92 0.69
C PRO A 471 1.14 -33.01 1.16
N SER A 472 -0.15 -32.87 0.88
CA SER A 472 -1.19 -33.87 1.15
C SER A 472 -1.19 -35.06 0.18
N ASP A 473 -0.66 -34.90 -1.04
CA ASP A 473 -0.59 -35.94 -2.07
C ASP A 473 0.67 -36.82 -1.98
N ILE A 474 1.58 -36.51 -1.05
CA ILE A 474 2.86 -37.20 -0.89
C ILE A 474 2.69 -38.35 0.12
N GLY A 475 2.20 -39.51 -0.33
CA GLY A 475 2.04 -40.73 0.46
C GLY A 475 1.28 -41.85 -0.27
N ASN A 476 1.43 -43.10 0.20
CA ASN A 476 0.85 -44.31 -0.43
C ASN A 476 -0.68 -44.49 -0.26
N ASP A 477 -1.40 -43.50 0.25
CA ASP A 477 -2.82 -43.61 0.63
C ASP A 477 -3.76 -42.75 -0.23
N VAL A 478 -3.43 -42.51 -1.51
CA VAL A 478 -4.31 -41.80 -2.45
C VAL A 478 -5.43 -42.74 -2.95
N LEU A 479 -6.39 -43.02 -2.06
CA LEU A 479 -7.69 -43.60 -2.40
C LEU A 479 -8.79 -42.81 -1.65
N GLY A 480 -9.65 -42.14 -2.43
CA GLY A 480 -10.54 -41.07 -1.97
C GLY A 480 -11.45 -41.40 -0.79
N GLY A 481 -11.46 -40.50 0.20
CA GLY A 481 -12.39 -40.52 1.32
C GLY A 481 -13.77 -39.98 0.91
N GLY A 482 -14.78 -40.85 0.95
CA GLY A 482 -16.16 -40.52 0.65
C GLY A 482 -16.87 -39.65 1.70
N VAL A 483 -18.07 -39.21 1.30
CA VAL A 483 -18.99 -38.27 1.96
C VAL A 483 -19.48 -38.78 3.32
N ALA A 484 -18.66 -38.69 4.39
CA ALA A 484 -19.10 -39.08 5.73
C ALA A 484 -18.38 -38.34 6.90
N GLN A 485 -17.84 -37.15 6.69
CA GLN A 485 -17.36 -36.31 7.81
C GLN A 485 -18.06 -34.95 7.81
N GLY A 486 -19.32 -34.99 8.22
CA GLY A 486 -20.15 -33.82 8.46
C GLY A 486 -21.08 -34.05 9.65
N LYS A 487 -20.54 -34.56 10.77
CA LYS A 487 -21.23 -34.57 12.07
C LYS A 487 -20.22 -34.41 13.20
N LEU A 488 -20.12 -33.20 13.73
CA LEU A 488 -19.61 -32.97 15.08
C LEU A 488 -20.62 -33.55 16.06
N THR A 489 -20.25 -34.61 16.79
CA THR A 489 -20.99 -35.06 17.97
C THR A 489 -20.38 -34.41 19.20
N THR A 490 -21.15 -33.52 19.84
CA THR A 490 -20.87 -32.99 21.17
C THR A 490 -21.09 -34.07 22.22
N SER A 491 -20.03 -34.49 22.92
CA SER A 491 -20.14 -35.13 24.22
C SER A 491 -18.87 -34.88 25.01
N ASP A 492 -19.04 -34.20 26.14
CA ASP A 492 -18.06 -34.04 27.21
C ASP A 492 -17.65 -35.42 27.78
N GLU A 493 -16.39 -35.49 28.24
CA GLU A 493 -15.64 -36.63 28.81
C GLU A 493 -14.66 -37.36 27.86
N ALA A 494 -13.44 -36.82 27.77
CA ALA A 494 -12.25 -37.54 27.28
C ALA A 494 -11.08 -37.38 28.29
N PRO A 495 -10.29 -38.45 28.56
CA PRO A 495 -9.16 -38.43 29.50
C PRO A 495 -8.01 -37.53 28.99
N PRO A 496 -7.08 -37.09 29.87
CA PRO A 496 -6.09 -36.08 29.51
C PRO A 496 -5.21 -36.54 28.34
N SER A 497 -5.27 -35.78 27.25
CA SER A 497 -4.46 -35.97 26.06
C SER A 497 -2.96 -35.96 26.41
N PRO A 498 -2.14 -36.87 25.84
CA PRO A 498 -0.70 -36.78 25.96
C PRO A 498 -0.19 -35.45 25.36
N PRO A 499 0.97 -34.92 25.83
CA PRO A 499 1.51 -33.67 25.30
C PRO A 499 1.70 -33.76 23.77
N PRO A 500 1.44 -32.67 23.03
CA PRO A 500 1.48 -32.69 21.58
C PRO A 500 2.86 -33.11 21.07
N ALA A 501 2.92 -33.85 19.95
CA ALA A 501 4.16 -34.34 19.36
C ALA A 501 5.18 -33.22 19.03
N SER A 502 4.71 -31.97 18.92
CA SER A 502 5.52 -30.75 18.82
C SER A 502 6.46 -30.55 20.02
N ALA A 503 6.19 -31.15 21.18
CA ALA A 503 7.08 -31.15 22.34
C ALA A 503 8.37 -31.94 22.10
N PHE A 504 8.40 -32.89 21.15
CA PHE A 504 9.53 -33.80 20.95
C PHE A 504 10.17 -33.74 19.56
N VAL A 505 9.46 -33.24 18.53
CA VAL A 505 9.93 -33.19 17.14
C VAL A 505 9.79 -31.77 16.56
N SER A 506 10.68 -31.40 15.63
CA SER A 506 10.67 -30.09 14.95
C SER A 506 9.40 -29.89 14.12
N LYS A 507 8.79 -28.69 14.22
CA LYS A 507 7.59 -28.33 13.43
C LYS A 507 7.91 -28.41 11.94
N GLY A 508 9.06 -27.85 11.55
CA GLY A 508 9.51 -27.87 10.16
C GLY A 508 9.79 -29.27 9.61
N LEU A 509 10.32 -30.19 10.43
CA LEU A 509 10.55 -31.58 10.01
C LEU A 509 9.24 -32.32 9.70
N THR A 510 8.18 -32.02 10.43
CA THR A 510 6.88 -32.66 10.26
C THR A 510 6.00 -32.00 9.21
N ARG A 511 6.33 -30.79 8.72
CA ARG A 511 5.53 -30.01 7.75
C ARG A 511 4.03 -30.01 8.10
N GLY A 512 3.70 -29.72 9.37
CA GLY A 512 2.31 -29.73 9.84
C GLY A 512 1.65 -31.12 9.99
N ARG A 513 2.32 -32.24 9.68
CA ARG A 513 1.82 -33.62 9.91
C ARG A 513 1.94 -34.02 11.38
N GLY A 514 1.19 -33.34 12.24
CA GLY A 514 1.30 -33.46 13.69
C GLY A 514 0.25 -34.35 14.36
N GLU A 515 -0.22 -35.47 13.79
CA GLU A 515 -1.25 -36.27 14.50
C GLU A 515 -1.12 -37.81 14.47
N ARG A 516 -0.07 -38.43 13.90
CA ARG A 516 0.02 -39.92 13.91
C ARG A 516 1.42 -40.51 14.12
N MET A 517 2.15 -40.03 15.13
CA MET A 517 3.22 -40.85 15.71
C MET A 517 2.74 -41.46 17.03
N MET A 518 2.37 -42.74 16.98
CA MET A 518 1.94 -43.52 18.13
C MET A 518 3.18 -43.95 18.92
N GLN A 519 3.36 -43.41 20.13
CA GLN A 519 4.37 -43.91 21.07
C GLN A 519 3.90 -45.27 21.59
N VAL A 520 4.62 -46.35 21.25
CA VAL A 520 4.32 -47.69 21.78
C VAL A 520 4.69 -47.71 23.26
N PRO A 521 3.74 -47.88 24.19
CA PRO A 521 4.08 -48.00 25.60
C PRO A 521 4.69 -49.38 25.84
N SER A 522 5.91 -49.44 26.39
CA SER A 522 6.48 -50.69 26.90
C SER A 522 5.76 -51.07 28.19
N ALA A 523 5.05 -52.21 28.18
CA ALA A 523 4.34 -52.73 29.33
C ALA A 523 5.24 -53.63 30.21
N THR A 524 5.28 -53.25 31.49
CA THR A 524 5.28 -54.10 32.71
C THR A 524 6.49 -54.97 33.11
N THR A 525 7.01 -54.63 34.31
CA THR A 525 7.37 -55.50 35.46
C THR A 525 8.46 -56.58 35.35
N GLY A 526 9.46 -56.49 36.25
CA GLY A 526 9.93 -57.62 37.05
C GLY A 526 11.18 -58.37 36.59
N GLU A 527 12.26 -58.22 37.37
CA GLU A 527 13.43 -59.10 37.53
C GLU A 527 14.50 -59.21 36.43
N GLY A 528 15.73 -58.84 36.82
CA GLY A 528 16.90 -59.69 36.55
C GLY A 528 17.87 -59.28 35.44
N ARG A 529 19.05 -58.84 35.88
CA ARG A 529 20.38 -58.85 35.21
C ARG A 529 20.71 -57.73 34.20
N GLY A 530 21.90 -57.18 34.44
CA GLY A 530 22.57 -56.17 33.62
C GLY A 530 23.16 -56.72 32.30
N PRO A 531 24.13 -56.00 31.71
CA PRO A 531 24.15 -55.68 30.29
C PRO A 531 24.75 -56.80 29.43
N HIS A 532 24.17 -57.03 28.25
CA HIS A 532 24.80 -57.83 27.20
C HIS A 532 25.23 -56.94 26.03
N LEU A 533 26.54 -56.74 25.97
CA LEU A 533 27.31 -56.32 24.80
C LEU A 533 27.30 -57.43 23.72
N TYR A 534 27.16 -57.02 22.46
CA TYR A 534 27.89 -57.55 21.29
C TYR A 534 28.25 -56.29 20.46
N ALA A 535 29.45 -55.73 20.36
CA ALA A 535 30.81 -56.22 20.12
C ALA A 535 31.17 -56.36 18.61
N ILE A 536 31.97 -55.37 18.13
CA ILE A 536 33.10 -55.41 17.16
C ILE A 536 32.67 -55.61 15.67
N GLU A 537 33.19 -54.97 14.59
CA GLU A 537 34.51 -54.49 14.11
C GLU A 537 34.29 -53.26 13.18
N GLY A 538 35.17 -52.26 13.02
CA GLY A 538 36.61 -52.21 13.14
C GLY A 538 37.22 -51.80 11.79
N ALA A 539 37.62 -50.54 11.63
CA ALA A 539 38.66 -50.13 10.69
C ALA A 539 39.29 -48.77 11.10
N ASN A 540 40.42 -48.91 11.81
CA ASN A 540 41.57 -47.99 11.90
C ASN A 540 41.92 -47.37 10.53
N ALA A 541 42.62 -46.25 10.34
CA ALA A 541 43.43 -45.29 11.09
C ALA A 541 43.69 -44.11 10.09
N LEU A 542 44.27 -42.93 10.38
CA LEU A 542 45.54 -42.63 11.04
C LEU A 542 45.63 -41.12 11.32
N LYS A 543 46.44 -40.80 12.33
CA LYS A 543 46.94 -39.49 12.73
C LYS A 543 47.86 -38.87 11.67
N SER A 544 47.86 -37.53 11.61
CA SER A 544 49.03 -36.62 11.70
C SER A 544 48.53 -35.23 11.26
N GLY A 545 48.64 -34.15 12.03
CA GLY A 545 49.88 -33.57 12.53
C GLY A 545 50.29 -32.40 11.62
N PHE A 546 50.86 -31.35 12.21
CA PHE A 546 51.40 -30.10 11.63
C PHE A 546 50.38 -28.94 11.53
N ALA A 547 50.44 -27.90 12.39
CA ALA A 547 51.50 -26.96 12.78
C ALA A 547 51.31 -25.62 12.07
N GLU A 548 51.14 -24.56 12.86
CA GLU A 548 51.25 -23.16 12.44
C GLU A 548 52.66 -22.88 11.89
N PRO A 549 52.79 -21.84 11.06
CA PRO A 549 53.68 -20.77 11.49
C PRO A 549 53.18 -19.34 11.20
N GLN A 550 53.54 -18.43 12.12
CA GLN A 550 53.64 -16.98 11.93
C GLN A 550 54.88 -16.60 11.12
N ALA A 551 54.78 -15.53 10.31
CA ALA A 551 55.78 -14.48 9.99
C ALA A 551 55.26 -13.66 8.78
N GLN A 552 55.06 -12.33 8.79
CA GLN A 552 55.95 -11.14 8.94
C GLN A 552 56.45 -10.54 7.60
N TYR A 553 56.20 -9.22 7.44
CA TYR A 553 56.75 -8.21 6.50
C TYR A 553 56.47 -8.39 4.98
N GLU A 554 56.29 -7.37 4.13
CA GLU A 554 57.01 -6.09 3.99
C GLU A 554 56.23 -5.09 3.08
N ALA A 555 56.60 -3.80 3.14
CA ALA A 555 56.04 -2.69 2.37
C ALA A 555 56.79 -2.45 1.05
N ALA A 556 56.10 -1.91 0.03
CA ALA A 556 56.74 -1.14 -1.04
C ALA A 556 55.74 -0.14 -1.65
N ALA A 557 56.16 1.13 -1.70
CA ALA A 557 55.56 2.21 -2.45
C ALA A 557 56.30 2.39 -3.78
N GLU A 558 55.62 2.84 -4.83
CA GLU A 558 56.20 3.68 -5.88
C GLU A 558 55.12 4.38 -6.70
N GLU A 559 55.55 5.44 -7.37
CA GLU A 559 54.85 6.68 -7.68
C GLU A 559 54.77 6.92 -9.21
N GLN A 560 54.01 7.94 -9.61
CA GLN A 560 54.12 8.79 -10.83
C GLN A 560 53.15 8.57 -12.00
N GLY A 561 52.58 9.70 -12.45
CA GLY A 561 52.05 9.86 -13.81
C GLY A 561 50.95 10.91 -13.99
N ALA A 562 51.28 12.20 -13.85
CA ALA A 562 50.40 13.34 -14.16
C ALA A 562 50.14 13.51 -15.67
N LEU A 563 49.00 14.10 -16.04
CA LEU A 563 48.83 14.92 -17.25
C LEU A 563 47.68 15.92 -17.04
N ALA A 564 48.03 17.20 -16.97
CA ALA A 564 47.14 18.35 -17.03
C ALA A 564 46.98 18.83 -18.48
N LEU A 565 45.86 19.46 -18.81
CA LEU A 565 45.79 20.39 -19.95
C LEU A 565 44.90 21.59 -19.61
N ASP A 566 45.43 22.77 -19.95
CA ASP A 566 45.02 24.11 -19.56
C ASP A 566 43.75 24.66 -20.23
N THR A 567 43.14 25.58 -19.47
CA THR A 567 42.10 26.60 -19.75
C THR A 567 42.33 27.46 -21.00
N PRO A 568 41.30 28.19 -21.51
CA PRO A 568 41.26 29.63 -21.18
C PRO A 568 39.85 30.25 -21.00
N LEU A 569 39.79 31.25 -20.12
CA LEU A 569 38.73 32.27 -19.98
C LEU A 569 38.73 33.24 -21.17
N PRO A 570 37.59 33.91 -21.44
CA PRO A 570 37.62 35.32 -21.80
C PRO A 570 36.71 36.19 -20.93
N HIS A 571 37.21 37.39 -20.62
CA HIS A 571 36.51 38.52 -20.03
C HIS A 571 35.50 39.16 -21.01
N SER A 572 34.34 39.60 -20.50
CA SER A 572 33.83 40.99 -20.54
C SER A 572 32.32 40.97 -20.28
N GLY A 573 31.85 41.81 -19.36
CA GLY A 573 30.55 41.66 -18.71
C GLY A 573 29.32 42.14 -19.48
N GLU A 574 28.16 41.61 -19.06
CA GLU A 574 26.87 42.28 -18.94
C GLU A 574 25.85 41.31 -18.26
N ALA A 575 25.05 41.85 -17.33
CA ALA A 575 23.88 41.27 -16.65
C ALA A 575 24.05 39.95 -15.85
N MET A 576 24.21 40.08 -14.52
CA MET A 576 24.18 38.97 -13.57
C MET A 576 22.75 38.41 -13.42
N GLY A 577 22.39 37.42 -14.24
CA GLY A 577 21.17 36.63 -14.10
C GLY A 577 21.29 35.58 -13.00
N LYS A 578 20.18 35.28 -12.31
CA LYS A 578 20.10 34.22 -11.26
C LYS A 578 20.81 32.92 -11.69
N PRO A 579 21.49 32.19 -10.76
CA PRO A 579 22.16 30.93 -11.05
C PRO A 579 21.21 29.92 -11.73
N GLU A 580 21.73 29.16 -12.70
CA GLU A 580 20.95 28.23 -13.51
C GLU A 580 20.25 27.15 -12.67
N ALA A 581 20.87 26.72 -11.57
CA ALA A 581 20.28 25.83 -10.57
C ALA A 581 19.02 26.40 -9.90
N VAL A 582 18.98 27.71 -9.65
CA VAL A 582 17.83 28.40 -9.04
C VAL A 582 16.69 28.52 -10.05
N LYS A 583 16.99 28.82 -11.32
CA LYS A 583 15.98 28.85 -12.39
C LYS A 583 15.38 27.48 -12.66
N ARG A 584 16.21 26.43 -12.58
CA ARG A 584 15.77 25.03 -12.70
C ARG A 584 14.83 24.61 -11.58
N ALA A 585 15.16 24.96 -10.33
CA ALA A 585 14.30 24.71 -9.18
C ALA A 585 12.98 25.50 -9.27
N GLU A 586 13.05 26.78 -9.65
CA GLU A 586 11.87 27.64 -9.82
C GLU A 586 10.94 27.17 -10.95
N ALA A 587 11.51 26.62 -12.03
CA ALA A 587 10.75 26.06 -13.15
C ALA A 587 10.06 24.74 -12.80
N LYS A 588 10.75 23.84 -12.08
CA LYS A 588 10.15 22.61 -11.56
C LYS A 588 9.00 22.89 -10.60
N ALA A 589 9.20 23.85 -9.69
CA ALA A 589 8.15 24.29 -8.76
C ALA A 589 6.91 24.89 -9.47
N LYS A 590 7.07 25.39 -10.69
CA LYS A 590 5.96 25.89 -11.53
C LYS A 590 5.35 24.83 -12.45
N GLY A 591 5.78 23.56 -12.33
CA GLY A 591 5.24 22.43 -13.11
C GLY A 591 5.91 22.21 -14.47
N TYR A 592 7.05 22.84 -14.74
CA TYR A 592 7.85 22.62 -15.95
C TYR A 592 8.93 21.56 -15.73
N VAL A 593 9.43 20.95 -16.81
CA VAL A 593 10.42 19.85 -16.74
C VAL A 593 11.77 20.28 -16.12
N GLY A 594 12.04 21.59 -16.05
CA GLY A 594 13.28 22.13 -15.49
C GLY A 594 14.50 21.96 -16.40
N GLU A 595 14.28 21.66 -17.68
CA GLU A 595 15.29 21.74 -18.72
C GLU A 595 15.19 23.07 -19.46
N ALA A 596 16.33 23.62 -19.87
CA ALA A 596 16.35 24.81 -20.71
C ALA A 596 15.96 24.42 -22.14
N CYS A 597 15.04 25.17 -22.74
CA CYS A 597 14.72 25.02 -24.16
C CYS A 597 15.99 25.24 -24.99
N PRO A 598 16.40 24.32 -25.88
CA PRO A 598 17.62 24.48 -26.68
C PRO A 598 17.54 25.64 -27.68
N GLU A 599 16.33 26.10 -28.04
CA GLU A 599 16.13 27.23 -28.96
C GLU A 599 16.15 28.60 -28.28
N CYS A 600 15.53 28.73 -27.09
CA CYS A 600 15.38 30.04 -26.43
C CYS A 600 15.97 30.12 -25.01
N ALA A 601 16.61 29.05 -24.54
CA ALA A 601 17.21 28.91 -23.21
C ALA A 601 16.26 29.17 -22.01
N ASN A 602 14.95 29.23 -22.25
CA ASN A 602 13.95 29.43 -21.22
C ASN A 602 13.51 28.09 -20.60
N PHE A 603 13.19 28.07 -19.31
CA PHE A 603 12.92 26.85 -18.54
C PHE A 603 11.43 26.44 -18.53
N THR A 604 10.66 26.90 -19.51
CA THR A 604 9.20 26.72 -19.64
C THR A 604 8.84 25.53 -20.56
N LEU A 605 9.62 24.45 -20.51
CA LEU A 605 9.32 23.23 -21.25
C LEU A 605 8.23 22.41 -20.53
N VAL A 606 7.15 22.11 -21.25
CA VAL A 606 6.02 21.28 -20.80
C VAL A 606 5.98 19.99 -21.60
N ARG A 607 5.64 18.88 -20.94
CA ARG A 607 5.51 17.56 -21.58
C ARG A 607 4.21 17.50 -22.39
N ASN A 608 4.31 17.18 -23.68
CA ASN A 608 3.18 17.01 -24.58
C ASN A 608 3.34 15.68 -25.35
N GLY A 609 2.80 14.60 -24.79
CA GLY A 609 3.02 13.24 -25.28
C GLY A 609 4.46 12.77 -25.06
N THR A 610 5.10 12.23 -26.10
CA THR A 610 6.52 11.81 -26.07
C THR A 610 7.51 12.97 -26.22
N CYS A 611 7.03 14.19 -26.46
CA CYS A 611 7.86 15.35 -26.81
C CYS A 611 7.69 16.48 -25.80
N LEU A 612 8.64 17.39 -25.79
CA LEU A 612 8.60 18.59 -24.96
C LEU A 612 8.24 19.79 -25.84
N LYS A 613 7.38 20.66 -25.35
CA LYS A 613 7.01 21.91 -26.00
C LYS A 613 7.40 23.09 -25.12
N CYS A 614 8.11 24.06 -25.67
CA CYS A 614 8.41 25.30 -24.97
C CYS A 614 7.22 26.27 -25.07
N GLU A 615 6.70 26.74 -23.93
CA GLU A 615 5.61 27.72 -23.93
C GLU A 615 6.07 29.12 -24.36
N THR A 616 7.36 29.44 -24.19
CA THR A 616 7.89 30.76 -24.54
C THR A 616 8.08 30.94 -26.04
N CYS A 617 8.64 29.94 -26.73
CA CYS A 617 8.96 30.06 -28.17
C CYS A 617 8.19 29.09 -29.07
N GLY A 618 7.40 28.17 -28.52
CA GLY A 618 6.63 27.19 -29.27
C GLY A 618 7.43 26.03 -29.88
N ALA A 619 8.76 26.02 -29.71
CA ALA A 619 9.63 24.95 -30.22
C ALA A 619 9.30 23.60 -29.55
N THR A 620 9.44 22.52 -30.31
CA THR A 620 9.27 21.15 -29.82
C THR A 620 10.59 20.41 -29.85
N THR A 621 10.88 19.62 -28.82
CA THR A 621 12.10 18.81 -28.72
C THR A 621 11.73 17.35 -28.44
N GLY A 622 12.47 16.41 -29.04
CA GLY A 622 12.23 14.97 -28.87
C GLY A 622 11.21 14.32 -29.82
N CYS A 623 10.71 15.05 -30.82
CA CYS A 623 9.88 14.52 -31.92
C CYS A 623 10.67 14.59 -33.23
N SER A 624 10.65 13.51 -34.02
CA SER A 624 11.01 13.51 -35.45
C SER A 624 9.79 13.81 -36.32
#